data_AF-S6EJP8-F1
#
_entry.id   AF-S6EJP8-F1
#
_cell.length_a   1.000
_cell.length_b   1.000
_cell.length_c   1.000
_cell.angle_alpha   90.00
_cell.angle_beta   90.00
_cell.angle_gamma   90.00
#
_symmetry.space_group_name_H-M   'P 1'
#
loop_
_entity.id
_entity.type
_entity.pdbx_description
1 polymer ?
#
loop_
_entity_poly.entity_id
_entity_poly.type
_entity_poly.pdbx_seq_one_letter_code
_entity_poly.pdbx_strand_id
1 'polypeptide(L)'
;RDCAAAASNGEWSIANGGAANYRGYIDRIRQLLIQFSDIRTILVIEPDSMANMVTNLNVAKCSNARSTYHELTVYALKQLNLPHVAMYLDAGHAGWLGWPANIQPAADLFAGLYKDAGSPAAVRGLATNVANYNAWSLSSAPSYTSPNPNYDEKHYIEAFSPLLNAAGFPARFIVDTGRNGKQPTGQLEWGDWCNVRDTGFGVRPTANTGHELVDAFVWIKPGGESDGTSDTSAARYDYHCGLSDALKPAPEAGQWFQAYFEQLLINANPPF
;
A
#
# COMPACT_ATOMS: atom_id res chain seq x y z
N ARG A 1 -11.72 -3.91 6.09
CA ARG A 1 -10.37 -4.18 5.56
C ARG A 1 -10.51 -5.08 4.33
N ASP A 2 -9.64 -4.90 3.34
CA ASP A 2 -9.48 -5.73 2.13
C ASP A 2 -10.83 -6.07 1.49
N CYS A 3 -11.53 -5.06 0.98
CA CYS A 3 -12.92 -5.24 0.54
C CYS A 3 -13.02 -6.00 -0.80
N ALA A 4 -11.95 -6.02 -1.60
CA ALA A 4 -11.88 -6.73 -2.87
C ALA A 4 -11.12 -8.07 -2.80
N ALA A 5 -10.40 -8.33 -1.70
CA ALA A 5 -9.74 -9.61 -1.50
C ALA A 5 -10.76 -10.76 -1.37
N ALA A 6 -10.38 -11.97 -1.80
CA ALA A 6 -11.24 -13.15 -1.67
C ALA A 6 -11.42 -13.52 -0.19
N ALA A 7 -10.36 -13.31 0.61
CA ALA A 7 -10.41 -13.38 2.06
C ALA A 7 -9.70 -12.19 2.70
N SER A 8 -10.25 -11.68 3.80
CA SER A 8 -9.59 -10.63 4.62
C SER A 8 -9.25 -11.20 5.99
N ASN A 9 -8.07 -10.82 6.49
CA ASN A 9 -7.65 -11.13 7.86
C ASN A 9 -8.15 -10.09 8.89
N GLY A 10 -9.08 -9.21 8.50
CA GLY A 10 -9.59 -8.14 9.35
C GLY A 10 -10.45 -8.67 10.50
N GLU A 11 -10.17 -8.22 11.73
CA GLU A 11 -10.87 -8.68 12.93
C GLU A 11 -12.23 -8.00 13.17
N TRP A 12 -12.47 -6.84 12.56
CA TRP A 12 -13.72 -6.09 12.70
C TRP A 12 -14.54 -6.05 11.41
N SER A 13 -15.87 -6.07 11.57
CA SER A 13 -16.84 -5.90 10.50
C SER A 13 -17.74 -4.70 10.77
N ILE A 14 -18.21 -4.04 9.70
CA ILE A 14 -19.13 -2.90 9.81
C ILE A 14 -20.41 -3.30 10.56
N ALA A 15 -20.94 -4.49 10.26
CA ALA A 15 -22.17 -5.02 10.87
C ALA A 15 -22.05 -5.26 12.40
N ASN A 16 -20.84 -5.51 12.91
CA ASN A 16 -20.61 -5.84 14.32
C ASN A 16 -19.91 -4.70 15.07
N GLY A 17 -20.32 -3.45 14.82
CA GLY A 17 -19.79 -2.29 15.53
C GLY A 17 -18.37 -1.87 15.12
N GLY A 18 -17.88 -2.35 13.97
CA GLY A 18 -16.49 -2.12 13.54
C GLY A 18 -16.09 -0.65 13.41
N ALA A 19 -17.03 0.24 13.07
CA ALA A 19 -16.75 1.68 13.02
C ALA A 19 -16.45 2.26 14.40
N ALA A 20 -17.21 1.86 15.43
CA ALA A 20 -16.96 2.31 16.81
C ALA A 20 -15.64 1.73 17.34
N ASN A 21 -15.37 0.44 17.07
CA ASN A 21 -14.12 -0.21 17.44
C ASN A 21 -12.91 0.49 16.81
N TYR A 22 -13.00 0.81 15.51
CA TYR A 22 -11.93 1.51 14.80
C TYR A 22 -11.68 2.91 15.35
N ARG A 23 -12.74 3.67 15.71
CA ARG A 23 -12.56 4.97 16.38
C ARG A 23 -11.83 4.83 17.70
N GLY A 24 -12.23 3.86 18.54
CA GLY A 24 -11.55 3.57 19.80
C GLY A 24 -10.08 3.17 19.63
N TYR A 25 -9.78 2.43 18.56
CA TYR A 25 -8.40 2.08 18.16
C TYR A 25 -7.58 3.33 17.81
N ILE A 26 -8.11 4.20 16.95
CA ILE A 26 -7.45 5.47 16.59
C ILE A 26 -7.27 6.38 17.82
N ASP A 27 -8.28 6.46 18.69
CA ASP A 27 -8.20 7.26 19.92
C ASP A 27 -7.11 6.74 20.85
N ARG A 28 -6.97 5.41 20.96
CA ARG A 28 -5.91 4.79 21.75
C ARG A 28 -4.53 5.05 21.15
N ILE A 29 -4.38 4.99 19.83
CA ILE A 29 -3.13 5.36 19.15
C ILE A 29 -2.80 6.83 19.43
N ARG A 30 -3.77 7.74 19.27
CA ARG A 30 -3.58 9.18 19.54
C ARG A 30 -3.06 9.41 20.96
N GLN A 31 -3.63 8.72 21.97
CA GLN A 31 -3.15 8.83 23.35
C GLN A 31 -1.68 8.43 23.49
N LEU A 32 -1.26 7.34 22.85
CA LEU A 32 0.12 6.87 22.86
C LEU A 32 1.05 7.86 22.15
N LEU A 33 0.67 8.38 20.98
CA LEU A 33 1.47 9.37 20.26
C LEU A 33 1.64 10.66 21.08
N ILE A 34 0.60 11.12 21.79
CA ILE A 34 0.73 12.25 22.71
C ILE A 34 1.70 11.93 23.86
N GLN A 35 1.61 10.73 24.45
CA GLN A 35 2.50 10.29 25.52
C GLN A 35 3.97 10.25 25.08
N PHE A 36 4.24 9.84 23.84
CA PHE A 36 5.57 9.71 23.25
C PHE A 36 5.87 10.84 22.25
N SER A 37 5.44 12.06 22.57
CA SER A 37 5.54 13.21 21.67
C SER A 37 6.97 13.72 21.42
N ASP A 38 7.94 13.24 22.20
CA ASP A 38 9.38 13.42 22.01
C ASP A 38 9.96 12.50 20.92
N ILE A 39 9.20 11.50 20.48
CA ILE A 39 9.57 10.59 19.38
C ILE A 39 8.81 10.99 18.11
N ARG A 40 9.54 11.46 17.10
CA ARG A 40 8.96 11.69 15.77
C ARG A 40 8.42 10.36 15.23
N THR A 41 7.16 10.38 14.78
CA THR A 41 6.47 9.17 14.32
C THR A 41 5.96 9.34 12.89
N ILE A 42 6.20 8.36 12.04
CA ILE A 42 5.73 8.33 10.64
C ILE A 42 4.73 7.19 10.50
N LEU A 43 3.59 7.46 9.88
CA LEU A 43 2.48 6.52 9.74
C LEU A 43 2.11 6.32 8.28
N VAL A 44 1.89 5.07 7.90
CA VAL A 44 1.16 4.71 6.67
C VAL A 44 -0.28 4.43 7.07
N ILE A 45 -1.23 5.09 6.42
CA ILE A 45 -2.65 5.01 6.77
C ILE A 45 -3.35 4.02 5.84
N GLU A 46 -3.81 2.91 6.43
CA GLU A 46 -4.72 1.91 5.87
C GLU A 46 -4.38 1.46 4.44
N PRO A 47 -3.34 0.62 4.25
CA PRO A 47 -3.11 -0.09 3.00
C PRO A 47 -4.35 -0.82 2.48
N ASP A 48 -4.52 -0.86 1.15
CA ASP A 48 -5.62 -1.58 0.49
C ASP A 48 -7.02 -1.06 0.90
N SER A 49 -7.13 0.22 1.26
CA SER A 49 -8.41 0.86 1.60
C SER A 49 -8.95 1.71 0.46
N MET A 50 -8.41 2.92 0.27
CA MET A 50 -8.97 3.93 -0.62
C MET A 50 -8.72 3.64 -2.10
N ALA A 51 -7.67 2.90 -2.45
CA ALA A 51 -7.44 2.42 -3.82
C ALA A 51 -8.63 1.58 -4.34
N ASN A 52 -9.23 0.75 -3.48
CA ASN A 52 -10.45 0.00 -3.81
C ASN A 52 -11.64 0.90 -4.16
N MET A 53 -11.70 2.12 -3.63
CA MET A 53 -12.79 3.05 -3.91
C MET A 53 -12.67 3.69 -5.30
N VAL A 54 -11.52 3.53 -5.97
CA VAL A 54 -11.30 3.96 -7.35
C VAL A 54 -11.76 2.88 -8.32
N THR A 55 -11.35 1.63 -8.13
CA THR A 55 -11.51 0.58 -9.17
C THR A 55 -12.51 -0.51 -8.83
N ASN A 56 -12.85 -0.72 -7.56
CA ASN A 56 -13.51 -1.94 -7.09
C ASN A 56 -14.92 -1.69 -6.55
N LEU A 57 -15.56 -0.57 -6.91
CA LEU A 57 -16.94 -0.25 -6.47
C LEU A 57 -18.01 -1.17 -7.09
N ASN A 58 -17.67 -1.96 -8.09
CA ASN A 58 -18.50 -3.06 -8.58
C ASN A 58 -18.54 -4.25 -7.60
N VAL A 59 -17.59 -4.37 -6.66
CA VAL A 59 -17.60 -5.38 -5.60
C VAL A 59 -18.52 -4.91 -4.48
N ALA A 60 -19.57 -5.69 -4.18
CA ALA A 60 -20.59 -5.30 -3.20
C ALA A 60 -20.02 -5.00 -1.80
N LYS A 61 -18.99 -5.73 -1.37
CA LYS A 61 -18.30 -5.47 -0.09
C LYS A 61 -17.62 -4.10 -0.09
N CYS A 62 -17.02 -3.68 -1.21
CA CYS A 62 -16.39 -2.37 -1.35
C CYS A 62 -17.41 -1.25 -1.45
N SER A 63 -18.45 -1.39 -2.27
CA SER A 63 -19.48 -0.34 -2.39
C SER A 63 -20.20 -0.09 -1.07
N ASN A 64 -20.53 -1.15 -0.32
CA ASN A 64 -21.15 -1.04 1.01
C ASN A 64 -20.20 -0.47 2.08
N ALA A 65 -18.87 -0.63 1.91
CA ALA A 65 -17.87 -0.11 2.83
C ALA A 65 -17.43 1.33 2.51
N ARG A 66 -17.78 1.87 1.33
CA ARG A 66 -17.27 3.15 0.82
C ARG A 66 -17.42 4.31 1.79
N SER A 67 -18.62 4.51 2.32
CA SER A 67 -18.89 5.59 3.26
C SER A 67 -18.10 5.42 4.55
N THR A 68 -18.04 4.20 5.08
CA THR A 68 -17.27 3.89 6.30
C THR A 68 -15.77 4.08 6.10
N TYR A 69 -15.20 3.64 4.98
CA TYR A 69 -13.79 3.87 4.66
C TYR A 69 -13.47 5.36 4.59
N HIS A 70 -14.30 6.15 3.92
CA HIS A 70 -14.15 7.59 3.83
C HIS A 70 -14.21 8.25 5.22
N GLU A 71 -15.26 7.97 5.99
CA GLU A 71 -15.50 8.55 7.30
C GLU A 71 -14.38 8.24 8.30
N LEU A 72 -13.93 6.98 8.34
CA LEU A 72 -12.90 6.54 9.27
C LEU A 72 -11.49 6.97 8.84
N THR A 73 -11.22 7.09 7.55
CA THR A 73 -9.98 7.70 7.04
C THR A 73 -9.92 9.16 7.46
N VAL A 74 -10.96 9.95 7.18
CA VAL A 74 -11.04 11.35 7.61
C VAL A 74 -10.89 11.48 9.14
N TYR A 75 -11.47 10.55 9.91
CA TYR A 75 -11.29 10.52 11.35
C TYR A 75 -9.83 10.30 11.77
N ALA A 76 -9.16 9.30 11.20
CA ALA A 76 -7.75 9.03 11.48
C ALA A 76 -6.86 10.23 11.13
N LEU A 77 -7.06 10.84 9.96
CA LEU A 77 -6.29 12.03 9.56
C LEU A 77 -6.49 13.21 10.52
N LYS A 78 -7.71 13.42 11.05
CA LYS A 78 -7.97 14.47 12.04
C LYS A 78 -7.37 14.14 13.40
N GLN A 79 -7.58 12.92 13.89
CA GLN A 79 -7.14 12.52 15.24
C GLN A 79 -5.63 12.32 15.32
N LEU A 80 -4.95 11.96 14.24
CA LEU A 80 -3.50 11.73 14.27
C LEU A 80 -2.72 12.95 13.78
N ASN A 81 -3.39 14.09 13.53
CA ASN A 81 -2.76 15.36 13.23
C ASN A 81 -2.09 15.98 14.47
N LEU A 82 -0.88 15.49 14.76
CA LEU A 82 -0.05 15.93 15.88
C LEU A 82 1.28 16.51 15.36
N PRO A 83 1.90 17.49 16.06
CA PRO A 83 3.10 18.18 15.54
C PRO A 83 4.32 17.30 15.27
N HIS A 84 4.44 16.15 15.93
CA HIS A 84 5.55 15.20 15.79
C HIS A 84 5.21 14.02 14.86
N VAL A 85 4.04 14.05 14.20
CA VAL A 85 3.55 12.98 13.32
C VAL A 85 3.61 13.40 11.86
N ALA A 86 4.01 12.48 10.98
CA ALA A 86 3.81 12.57 9.54
C ALA A 86 2.99 11.37 9.06
N MET A 87 1.97 11.61 8.23
CA MET A 87 1.08 10.59 7.68
C MET A 87 1.18 10.54 6.16
N TYR A 88 1.21 9.32 5.64
CA TYR A 88 1.11 9.00 4.22
C TYR A 88 -0.07 8.06 4.00
N LEU A 89 -1.05 8.44 3.21
CA LEU A 89 -2.17 7.54 2.87
C LEU A 89 -1.72 6.53 1.83
N ASP A 90 -2.10 5.27 1.96
CA ASP A 90 -1.86 4.29 0.90
C ASP A 90 -2.58 4.70 -0.40
N ALA A 91 -1.83 4.68 -1.50
CA ALA A 91 -2.31 5.01 -2.83
C ALA A 91 -2.07 3.86 -3.82
N GLY A 92 -2.06 2.62 -3.33
CA GLY A 92 -1.82 1.45 -4.17
C GLY A 92 -0.45 1.52 -4.84
N HIS A 93 -0.40 1.27 -6.15
CA HIS A 93 0.84 1.23 -6.91
C HIS A 93 0.59 1.53 -8.40
N ALA A 94 1.68 1.62 -9.18
CA ALA A 94 1.66 1.96 -10.60
C ALA A 94 0.71 1.05 -11.41
N GLY A 95 0.79 -0.27 -11.19
CA GLY A 95 -0.11 -1.27 -11.79
C GLY A 95 -1.56 -1.26 -11.34
N TRP A 96 -1.95 -0.38 -10.43
CA TRP A 96 -3.31 -0.26 -9.95
C TRP A 96 -3.91 1.11 -10.25
N LEU A 97 -3.43 2.16 -9.58
CA LEU A 97 -3.95 3.51 -9.77
C LEU A 97 -3.17 4.29 -10.82
N GLY A 98 -1.99 3.81 -11.22
CA GLY A 98 -1.16 4.44 -12.25
C GLY A 98 -1.67 4.25 -13.67
N TRP A 99 -2.68 3.41 -13.92
CA TRP A 99 -3.29 3.32 -15.24
C TRP A 99 -3.92 4.66 -15.65
N PRO A 100 -3.82 5.08 -16.93
CA PRO A 100 -4.36 6.37 -17.40
C PRO A 100 -5.85 6.60 -17.08
N ALA A 101 -6.65 5.53 -17.07
CA ALA A 101 -8.08 5.62 -16.74
C ALA A 101 -8.35 5.81 -15.23
N ASN A 102 -7.40 5.46 -14.37
CA ASN A 102 -7.58 5.42 -12.91
C ASN A 102 -6.93 6.61 -12.20
N ILE A 103 -5.86 7.17 -12.78
CA ILE A 103 -4.99 8.13 -12.10
C ILE A 103 -5.68 9.47 -11.79
N GLN A 104 -6.55 9.96 -12.68
CA GLN A 104 -7.33 11.17 -12.41
C GLN A 104 -8.40 10.94 -11.33
N PRO A 105 -9.26 9.90 -11.42
CA PRO A 105 -10.18 9.57 -10.33
C PRO A 105 -9.50 9.36 -8.98
N ALA A 106 -8.30 8.76 -8.96
CA ALA A 106 -7.50 8.63 -7.75
C ALA A 106 -7.09 10.00 -7.20
N ALA A 107 -6.65 10.93 -8.05
CA ALA A 107 -6.21 12.26 -7.63
C ALA A 107 -7.36 13.02 -6.97
N ASP A 108 -8.55 12.96 -7.58
CA ASP A 108 -9.77 13.59 -7.07
C ASP A 108 -10.16 13.00 -5.71
N LEU A 109 -10.07 11.67 -5.56
CA LEU A 109 -10.38 10.96 -4.31
C LEU A 109 -9.46 11.38 -3.16
N PHE A 110 -8.13 11.31 -3.36
CA PHE A 110 -7.17 11.62 -2.30
C PHE A 110 -7.16 13.12 -1.94
N ALA A 111 -7.31 13.99 -2.93
CA ALA A 111 -7.45 15.43 -2.68
C ALA A 111 -8.76 15.75 -1.93
N GLY A 112 -9.86 15.04 -2.25
CA GLY A 112 -11.12 15.13 -1.51
C GLY A 112 -10.96 14.74 -0.04
N LEU A 113 -10.36 13.57 0.24
CA LEU A 113 -10.07 13.13 1.61
C LEU A 113 -9.22 14.15 2.39
N TYR A 114 -8.16 14.67 1.75
CA TYR A 114 -7.29 15.67 2.36
C TYR A 114 -8.06 16.95 2.73
N LYS A 115 -8.95 17.43 1.84
CA LYS A 115 -9.80 18.60 2.11
C LYS A 115 -10.85 18.34 3.19
N ASP A 116 -11.53 17.21 3.15
CA ASP A 116 -12.55 16.83 4.13
C ASP A 116 -11.95 16.61 5.54
N ALA A 117 -10.68 16.22 5.58
CA ALA A 117 -9.87 16.16 6.79
C ALA A 117 -9.50 17.55 7.34
N GLY A 118 -9.70 18.63 6.58
CA GLY A 118 -9.30 19.98 6.94
C GLY A 118 -7.85 20.30 6.60
N SER A 119 -7.28 19.61 5.61
CA SER A 119 -5.88 19.77 5.16
C SER A 119 -4.86 19.69 6.32
N PRO A 120 -4.84 18.59 7.10
CA PRO A 120 -4.06 18.53 8.33
C PRO A 120 -2.55 18.60 8.04
N ALA A 121 -1.80 19.41 8.78
CA ALA A 121 -0.37 19.62 8.57
C ALA A 121 0.48 18.34 8.69
N ALA A 122 0.02 17.36 9.47
CA ALA A 122 0.68 16.06 9.58
C ALA A 122 0.51 15.20 8.32
N VAL A 123 -0.47 15.46 7.45
CA VAL A 123 -0.63 14.71 6.19
C VAL A 123 0.40 15.19 5.19
N ARG A 124 1.46 14.40 5.02
CA ARG A 124 2.59 14.74 4.16
C ARG A 124 2.35 14.31 2.71
N GLY A 125 1.58 13.25 2.50
CA GLY A 125 1.20 12.81 1.17
C GLY A 125 0.75 11.37 1.12
N LEU A 126 1.34 10.59 0.20
CA LEU A 126 0.89 9.24 -0.15
C LEU A 126 2.02 8.21 -0.05
N ALA A 127 1.67 6.98 0.28
CA ALA A 127 2.57 5.82 0.22
C ALA A 127 2.19 4.96 -0.99
N THR A 128 3.18 4.53 -1.77
CA THR A 128 2.93 3.66 -2.94
C THR A 128 3.75 2.38 -2.87
N ASN A 129 3.35 1.40 -3.66
CA ASN A 129 3.94 0.06 -3.76
C ASN A 129 3.85 -0.78 -2.48
N VAL A 130 3.05 -0.36 -1.50
CA VAL A 130 2.92 -1.04 -0.19
C VAL A 130 2.59 -2.51 -0.40
N ALA A 131 3.47 -3.39 0.11
CA ALA A 131 3.36 -4.84 -0.07
C ALA A 131 3.35 -5.34 -1.52
N ASN A 132 3.76 -4.53 -2.49
CA ASN A 132 3.88 -4.93 -3.89
C ASN A 132 5.36 -4.97 -4.31
N TYR A 133 5.62 -5.09 -5.62
CA TYR A 133 6.93 -5.48 -6.15
C TYR A 133 7.44 -4.57 -7.26
N ASN A 134 6.75 -3.46 -7.53
CA ASN A 134 7.12 -2.58 -8.64
C ASN A 134 8.49 -1.98 -8.42
N ALA A 135 9.24 -1.86 -9.50
CA ALA A 135 10.49 -1.11 -9.49
C ALA A 135 10.23 0.37 -9.15
N TRP A 136 11.24 1.03 -8.59
CA TRP A 136 11.26 2.49 -8.54
C TRP A 136 11.38 3.08 -9.94
N SER A 137 12.40 2.69 -10.70
CA SER A 137 12.65 3.21 -12.05
C SER A 137 13.34 2.16 -12.92
N LEU A 138 12.80 1.89 -14.11
CA LEU A 138 13.35 0.94 -15.09
C LEU A 138 13.59 1.63 -16.43
N SER A 139 14.55 1.10 -17.18
CA SER A 139 14.79 1.49 -18.58
C SER A 139 13.84 0.80 -19.57
N SER A 140 13.24 -0.31 -19.16
CA SER A 140 12.36 -1.13 -20.00
C SER A 140 11.23 -1.72 -19.16
N ALA A 141 10.01 -1.63 -19.68
CA ALA A 141 8.82 -2.16 -19.05
C ALA A 141 8.86 -3.71 -18.97
N PRO A 142 8.63 -4.33 -17.79
CA PRO A 142 8.34 -5.75 -17.70
C PRO A 142 7.11 -6.12 -18.54
N SER A 143 7.05 -7.35 -19.06
CA SER A 143 5.98 -7.75 -19.98
C SER A 143 4.58 -7.61 -19.37
N TYR A 144 4.42 -7.97 -18.10
CA TYR A 144 3.15 -7.92 -17.37
C TYR A 144 2.64 -6.49 -17.12
N THR A 145 3.45 -5.45 -17.34
CA THR A 145 3.00 -4.05 -17.17
C THR A 145 2.36 -3.48 -18.42
N SER A 146 2.48 -4.14 -19.57
CA SER A 146 1.94 -3.65 -20.84
C SER A 146 0.40 -3.64 -20.84
N PRO A 147 -0.28 -2.63 -21.43
CA PRO A 147 0.27 -1.47 -22.12
C PRO A 147 0.36 -0.20 -21.24
N ASN A 148 0.48 -0.32 -19.91
CA ASN A 148 0.53 0.84 -19.02
C ASN A 148 1.80 1.67 -19.28
N PRO A 149 1.69 2.97 -19.63
CA PRO A 149 2.86 3.83 -19.76
C PRO A 149 3.55 4.08 -18.41
N ASN A 150 2.82 3.97 -17.31
CA ASN A 150 3.33 4.13 -15.96
C ASN A 150 3.71 2.76 -15.39
N TYR A 151 4.74 2.13 -15.94
CA TYR A 151 5.14 0.75 -15.62
C TYR A 151 6.02 0.59 -14.37
N ASP A 152 6.44 1.71 -13.77
CA ASP A 152 7.17 1.74 -12.50
C ASP A 152 6.65 2.89 -11.62
N GLU A 153 7.10 2.92 -10.36
CA GLU A 153 6.60 3.88 -9.39
C GLU A 153 7.03 5.32 -9.69
N LYS A 154 8.18 5.53 -10.34
CA LYS A 154 8.62 6.86 -10.77
C LYS A 154 7.67 7.44 -11.81
N HIS A 155 7.37 6.70 -12.88
CA HIS A 155 6.43 7.16 -13.90
C HIS A 155 5.04 7.40 -13.30
N TYR A 156 4.58 6.52 -12.41
CA TYR A 156 3.33 6.72 -11.70
C TYR A 156 3.33 8.03 -10.89
N ILE A 157 4.33 8.25 -10.05
CA ILE A 157 4.40 9.43 -9.18
C ILE A 157 4.55 10.73 -9.97
N GLU A 158 5.38 10.74 -11.02
CA GLU A 158 5.55 11.89 -11.92
C GLU A 158 4.25 12.23 -12.67
N ALA A 159 3.46 11.23 -13.06
CA ALA A 159 2.15 11.44 -13.67
C ALA A 159 1.08 11.85 -12.64
N PHE A 160 1.19 11.37 -11.40
CA PHE A 160 0.16 11.56 -10.38
C PHE A 160 0.24 12.90 -9.65
N SER A 161 1.46 13.34 -9.33
CA SER A 161 1.69 14.55 -8.55
C SER A 161 1.09 15.83 -9.16
N PRO A 162 1.19 16.10 -10.49
CA PRO A 162 0.56 17.27 -11.08
C PRO A 162 -0.97 17.30 -10.91
N LEU A 163 -1.62 16.13 -10.97
CA LEU A 163 -3.08 16.01 -10.81
C LEU A 163 -3.50 16.30 -9.36
N LEU A 164 -2.76 15.74 -8.40
CA LEU A 164 -2.97 16.01 -6.97
C LEU A 164 -2.76 17.50 -6.65
N ASN A 165 -1.68 18.10 -7.18
CA ASN A 165 -1.41 19.53 -7.04
C ASN A 165 -2.55 20.39 -7.59
N ALA A 166 -3.02 20.10 -8.81
CA ALA A 166 -4.16 20.81 -9.42
C ALA A 166 -5.44 20.64 -8.60
N ALA A 167 -5.63 19.48 -7.98
CA ALA A 167 -6.74 19.22 -7.08
C ALA A 167 -6.55 19.82 -5.67
N GLY A 168 -5.43 20.49 -5.37
CA GLY A 168 -5.17 21.18 -4.10
C GLY A 168 -4.56 20.31 -3.01
N PHE A 169 -3.96 19.17 -3.36
CA PHE A 169 -3.20 18.32 -2.44
C PHE A 169 -1.75 18.17 -2.93
N PRO A 170 -0.80 18.97 -2.42
CA PRO A 170 0.60 18.90 -2.82
C PRO A 170 1.35 17.77 -2.13
N ALA A 171 0.91 16.54 -2.40
CA ALA A 171 1.42 15.32 -1.77
C ALA A 171 2.89 15.07 -2.12
N ARG A 172 3.68 14.72 -1.10
CA ARG A 172 4.95 14.00 -1.26
C ARG A 172 4.71 12.49 -1.18
N PHE A 173 5.72 11.72 -1.55
CA PHE A 173 5.59 10.27 -1.63
C PHE A 173 6.62 9.55 -0.78
N ILE A 174 6.24 8.39 -0.26
CA ILE A 174 7.17 7.33 0.16
C ILE A 174 6.86 6.08 -0.66
N VAL A 175 7.89 5.33 -1.01
CA VAL A 175 7.75 4.16 -1.89
C VAL A 175 8.27 2.93 -1.17
N ASP A 176 7.43 1.90 -1.08
CA ASP A 176 7.87 0.60 -0.57
C ASP A 176 8.85 -0.03 -1.55
N THR A 177 10.00 -0.44 -1.04
CA THR A 177 11.10 -1.07 -1.79
C THR A 177 11.53 -2.38 -1.12
N GLY A 178 10.73 -2.89 -0.18
CA GLY A 178 11.05 -4.07 0.62
C GLY A 178 11.24 -5.34 -0.19
N ARG A 179 10.55 -5.46 -1.34
CA ARG A 179 10.54 -6.70 -2.15
C ARG A 179 10.77 -6.49 -3.65
N ASN A 180 11.31 -5.34 -4.04
CA ASN A 180 11.40 -4.94 -5.45
C ASN A 180 12.82 -4.95 -6.04
N GLY A 181 13.80 -5.58 -5.38
CA GLY A 181 15.21 -5.54 -5.80
C GLY A 181 15.49 -6.29 -7.11
N LYS A 182 14.77 -7.40 -7.34
CA LYS A 182 14.88 -8.17 -8.59
C LYS A 182 13.78 -7.74 -9.56
N GLN A 183 14.19 -7.27 -10.74
CA GLN A 183 13.32 -6.85 -11.84
C GLN A 183 13.79 -7.47 -13.17
N PRO A 184 12.88 -7.93 -14.04
CA PRO A 184 11.47 -8.16 -13.75
C PRO A 184 11.29 -9.22 -12.64
N THR A 185 10.15 -9.18 -11.98
CA THR A 185 9.75 -10.18 -10.98
C THR A 185 9.39 -11.51 -11.67
N GLY A 186 9.02 -12.53 -10.89
CA GLY A 186 8.45 -13.76 -11.43
C GLY A 186 6.94 -13.70 -11.73
N GLN A 187 6.31 -12.52 -11.66
CA GLN A 187 4.89 -12.36 -11.91
C GLN A 187 4.54 -12.74 -13.35
N LEU A 188 3.44 -13.47 -13.51
CA LEU A 188 2.84 -13.71 -14.83
C LEU A 188 1.90 -12.57 -15.22
N GLU A 189 1.09 -12.11 -14.27
CA GLU A 189 0.23 -10.94 -14.42
C GLU A 189 0.55 -9.91 -13.33
N TRP A 190 0.38 -8.62 -13.64
CA TRP A 190 0.74 -7.57 -12.68
C TRP A 190 -0.13 -7.57 -11.41
N GLY A 191 -1.34 -8.12 -11.54
CA GLY A 191 -2.28 -8.32 -10.43
C GLY A 191 -1.91 -9.49 -9.50
N ASP A 192 -0.89 -10.29 -9.83
CA ASP A 192 -0.46 -11.40 -9.00
C ASP A 192 0.37 -10.87 -7.82
N TRP A 193 -0.27 -10.72 -6.66
CA TRP A 193 0.32 -10.02 -5.51
C TRP A 193 0.84 -10.95 -4.41
N CYS A 194 0.38 -12.20 -4.34
CA CYS A 194 0.61 -13.05 -3.18
C CYS A 194 1.90 -13.87 -3.29
N ASN A 195 2.85 -13.67 -2.36
CA ASN A 195 4.06 -14.48 -2.19
C ASN A 195 4.83 -14.72 -3.51
N VAL A 196 4.99 -13.67 -4.32
CA VAL A 196 5.51 -13.77 -5.69
C VAL A 196 6.93 -14.33 -5.74
N ARG A 197 7.12 -15.35 -6.59
CA ARG A 197 8.41 -15.98 -6.89
C ARG A 197 9.38 -15.02 -7.58
N ASP A 198 10.66 -15.32 -7.48
CA ASP A 198 11.72 -14.59 -8.16
C ASP A 198 11.69 -13.07 -7.88
N THR A 199 11.44 -12.72 -6.62
CA THR A 199 11.54 -11.36 -6.04
C THR A 199 12.72 -11.30 -5.07
N GLY A 200 13.16 -10.08 -4.74
CA GLY A 200 14.37 -9.82 -3.95
C GLY A 200 14.24 -8.60 -3.05
N PHE A 201 14.94 -8.57 -1.92
CA PHE A 201 15.03 -7.36 -1.10
C PHE A 201 15.60 -6.19 -1.92
N GLY A 202 14.95 -5.03 -1.88
CA GLY A 202 15.32 -3.88 -2.69
C GLY A 202 16.28 -2.90 -2.04
N VAL A 203 16.26 -1.67 -2.56
CA VAL A 203 17.01 -0.54 -2.01
C VAL A 203 16.68 -0.37 -0.53
N ARG A 204 17.71 -0.14 0.30
CA ARG A 204 17.52 0.02 1.74
C ARG A 204 16.77 1.32 2.05
N PRO A 205 16.01 1.39 3.17
CA PRO A 205 15.30 2.61 3.54
C PRO A 205 16.23 3.83 3.60
N THR A 206 15.87 4.91 2.91
CA THR A 206 16.70 6.13 2.81
C THR A 206 15.87 7.34 2.42
N ALA A 207 16.18 8.49 3.01
CA ALA A 207 15.65 9.79 2.58
C ALA A 207 16.42 10.38 1.37
N ASN A 208 17.58 9.81 1.02
CA ASN A 208 18.37 10.22 -0.13
C ASN A 208 17.84 9.54 -1.40
N THR A 209 16.62 9.90 -1.79
CA THR A 209 15.92 9.31 -2.95
C THR A 209 16.44 9.83 -4.29
N GLY A 210 17.06 11.03 -4.28
CA GLY A 210 17.47 11.73 -5.49
C GLY A 210 16.30 12.27 -6.31
N HIS A 211 15.07 12.24 -5.78
CA HIS A 211 13.86 12.65 -6.49
C HIS A 211 13.04 13.63 -5.64
N GLU A 212 12.68 14.79 -6.21
CA GLU A 212 12.06 15.87 -5.43
C GLU A 212 10.69 15.49 -4.84
N LEU A 213 9.92 14.65 -5.53
CA LEU A 213 8.58 14.25 -5.07
C LEU A 213 8.60 13.18 -3.97
N VAL A 214 9.73 12.50 -3.76
CA VAL A 214 9.80 11.32 -2.88
C VAL A 214 10.64 11.64 -1.65
N ASP A 215 9.98 11.67 -0.49
CA ASP A 215 10.63 11.92 0.80
C ASP A 215 11.54 10.75 1.21
N ALA A 216 11.15 9.49 0.93
CA ALA A 216 11.95 8.32 1.26
C ALA A 216 11.61 7.06 0.44
N PHE A 217 12.63 6.23 0.21
CA PHE A 217 12.42 4.79 0.01
C PHE A 217 12.29 4.13 1.38
N VAL A 218 11.33 3.24 1.53
CA VAL A 218 10.97 2.60 2.80
C VAL A 218 10.71 1.11 2.59
N TRP A 219 10.76 0.32 3.65
CA TRP A 219 10.30 -1.07 3.67
C TRP A 219 9.06 -1.11 4.55
N ILE A 220 7.88 -1.14 3.92
CA ILE A 220 6.60 -1.10 4.64
C ILE A 220 6.14 -2.54 4.91
N LYS A 221 6.06 -3.38 3.88
CA LYS A 221 5.85 -4.82 4.05
C LYS A 221 7.16 -5.49 4.47
N PRO A 222 7.21 -6.15 5.64
CA PRO A 222 8.40 -6.90 6.05
C PRO A 222 8.56 -8.16 5.18
N GLY A 223 9.62 -8.20 4.38
CA GLY A 223 9.93 -9.36 3.54
C GLY A 223 10.22 -10.59 4.40
N GLY A 224 9.50 -11.69 4.13
CA GLY A 224 9.54 -12.92 4.94
C GLY A 224 8.25 -13.17 5.72
N GLU A 225 7.43 -12.15 5.96
CA GLU A 225 6.06 -12.36 6.44
C GLU A 225 5.14 -12.71 5.26
N SER A 226 4.48 -13.87 5.31
CA SER A 226 3.59 -14.36 4.25
C SER A 226 2.48 -13.35 3.93
N ASP A 227 2.10 -13.28 2.66
CA ASP A 227 0.94 -12.50 2.20
C ASP A 227 -0.37 -13.27 2.38
N GLY A 228 -0.32 -14.60 2.43
CA GLY A 228 -1.48 -15.46 2.55
C GLY A 228 -1.14 -16.94 2.38
N THR A 229 -2.03 -17.80 2.90
CA THR A 229 -1.85 -19.25 2.85
C THR A 229 -2.10 -19.80 1.45
N SER A 230 -1.29 -20.79 1.05
CA SER A 230 -1.54 -21.55 -0.19
C SER A 230 -2.37 -22.82 0.04
N ASP A 231 -2.81 -23.07 1.28
CA ASP A 231 -3.68 -24.20 1.63
C ASP A 231 -5.11 -23.88 1.22
N THR A 232 -5.60 -24.55 0.17
CA THR A 232 -6.96 -24.37 -0.36
C THR A 232 -8.06 -24.77 0.61
N SER A 233 -7.73 -25.51 1.68
CA SER A 233 -8.68 -25.90 2.74
C SER A 233 -8.77 -24.88 3.88
N ALA A 234 -7.85 -23.91 3.93
CA ALA A 234 -7.83 -22.91 4.98
C ALA A 234 -9.00 -21.92 4.84
N ALA A 235 -9.55 -21.50 5.98
CA ALA A 235 -10.71 -20.60 6.02
C ALA A 235 -10.48 -19.23 5.37
N ARG A 236 -9.21 -18.80 5.24
CA ARG A 236 -8.81 -17.51 4.67
C ARG A 236 -7.94 -17.66 3.43
N TYR A 237 -8.07 -18.78 2.72
CA TYR A 237 -7.43 -18.97 1.43
C TYR A 237 -7.86 -17.87 0.44
N ASP A 238 -6.88 -17.21 -0.18
CA ASP A 238 -7.08 -16.32 -1.33
C ASP A 238 -6.48 -16.98 -2.57
N TYR A 239 -7.22 -16.96 -3.68
CA TYR A 239 -6.84 -17.69 -4.89
C TYR A 239 -5.53 -17.19 -5.50
N HIS A 240 -5.14 -15.92 -5.28
CA HIS A 240 -3.85 -15.40 -5.76
C HIS A 240 -2.67 -16.16 -5.11
N CYS A 241 -2.82 -16.62 -3.87
CA CYS A 241 -1.80 -17.40 -3.17
C CYS A 241 -1.69 -18.85 -3.68
N GLY A 242 -2.63 -19.27 -4.55
CA GLY A 242 -2.63 -20.55 -5.25
C GLY A 242 -2.00 -20.51 -6.65
N LEU A 243 -1.77 -19.33 -7.22
CA LEU A 243 -1.30 -19.16 -8.62
C LEU A 243 0.12 -19.66 -8.84
N SER A 244 0.47 -20.10 -10.05
CA SER A 244 1.75 -20.76 -10.34
C SER A 244 3.01 -19.96 -9.96
N ASP A 245 2.92 -18.63 -10.02
CA ASP A 245 3.97 -17.68 -9.64
C ASP A 245 3.98 -17.30 -8.16
N ALA A 246 3.02 -17.78 -7.35
CA ALA A 246 3.09 -17.72 -5.90
C ALA A 246 3.97 -18.86 -5.34
N LEU A 247 4.90 -18.52 -4.44
CA LEU A 247 5.75 -19.48 -3.74
C LEU A 247 4.92 -20.32 -2.77
N LYS A 248 5.14 -21.65 -2.76
CA LYS A 248 4.37 -22.62 -1.99
C LYS A 248 5.28 -23.72 -1.42
N PRO A 249 4.87 -24.39 -0.33
CA PRO A 249 3.67 -24.10 0.49
C PRO A 249 3.86 -22.82 1.32
N ALA A 250 2.85 -21.95 1.32
CA ALA A 250 2.86 -20.69 2.06
C ALA A 250 2.00 -20.78 3.34
N PRO A 251 2.46 -20.25 4.49
CA PRO A 251 1.69 -20.21 5.72
C PRO A 251 0.65 -19.08 5.69
N GLU A 252 -0.15 -18.97 6.75
CA GLU A 252 -1.13 -17.89 6.94
C GLU A 252 -0.50 -16.50 6.81
N ALA A 253 -1.29 -15.52 6.36
CA ALA A 253 -0.83 -14.14 6.21
C ALA A 253 -0.24 -13.60 7.53
N GLY A 254 0.90 -12.92 7.44
CA GLY A 254 1.63 -12.38 8.59
C GLY A 254 2.48 -13.40 9.34
N GLN A 255 2.34 -14.71 9.08
CA GLN A 255 3.27 -15.70 9.64
C GLN A 255 4.61 -15.70 8.89
N TRP A 256 5.67 -16.09 9.60
CA TRP A 256 6.99 -16.23 9.01
C TRP A 256 7.04 -17.31 7.92
N PHE A 257 7.51 -16.93 6.74
CA PHE A 257 7.69 -17.79 5.58
C PHE A 257 9.18 -17.88 5.22
N GLN A 258 9.88 -18.82 5.86
CA GLN A 258 11.34 -18.98 5.75
C GLN A 258 11.84 -19.09 4.31
N ALA A 259 11.24 -19.95 3.48
CA ALA A 259 11.68 -20.13 2.09
C ALA A 259 11.51 -18.85 1.25
N TYR A 260 10.50 -18.04 1.56
CA TYR A 260 10.30 -16.74 0.90
C TYR A 260 11.35 -15.72 1.35
N PHE A 261 11.66 -15.68 2.65
CA PHE A 261 12.75 -14.86 3.16
C PHE A 261 14.10 -15.22 2.51
N GLU A 262 14.41 -16.52 2.38
CA GLU A 262 15.62 -16.99 1.69
C GLU A 262 15.65 -16.56 0.22
N GLN A 263 14.53 -16.68 -0.51
CA GLN A 263 14.42 -16.16 -1.88
C GLN A 263 14.75 -14.66 -1.93
N LEU A 264 14.17 -13.87 -1.02
CA LEU A 264 14.40 -12.43 -0.99
C LEU A 264 15.87 -12.08 -0.71
N LEU A 265 16.55 -12.84 0.15
CA LEU A 265 17.97 -12.69 0.44
C LEU A 265 18.85 -13.04 -0.77
N ILE A 266 18.58 -14.18 -1.42
CA ILE A 266 19.35 -14.64 -2.59
C ILE A 266 19.26 -13.64 -3.74
N ASN A 267 18.07 -13.06 -3.94
CA ASN A 267 17.80 -12.11 -5.01
C ASN A 267 17.96 -10.64 -4.58
N ALA A 268 18.54 -10.37 -3.40
CA ALA A 268 18.66 -9.02 -2.88
C ALA A 268 19.48 -8.12 -3.80
N ASN A 269 18.98 -6.92 -4.06
CA ASN A 269 19.65 -5.92 -4.86
C ASN A 269 19.39 -4.51 -4.28
N PRO A 270 20.40 -3.86 -3.69
CA PRO A 270 21.77 -4.34 -3.51
C PRO A 270 21.86 -5.61 -2.63
N PRO A 271 22.87 -6.48 -2.83
CA PRO A 271 23.08 -7.66 -1.99
C PRO A 271 23.35 -7.29 -0.52
N PHE A 272 23.17 -8.23 0.40
CA PHE A 272 23.49 -8.05 1.83
C PHE A 272 24.95 -8.35 2.16
#